data_AF-A0A3C0GK74-F1
#
_entry.id   AF-A0A3C0GK74-F1
#
_cell.length_a   1.000
_cell.length_b   1.000
_cell.length_c   1.000
_cell.angle_alpha   90.00
_cell.angle_beta   90.00
_cell.angle_gamma   90.00
#
_symmetry.space_group_name_H-M   'P 1'
#
loop_
_entity.id
_entity.type
_entity.pdbx_description
1 polymer ?
#
loop_
_entity_poly.entity_id
_entity_poly.type
_entity_poly.pdbx_seq_one_letter_code
_entity_poly.pdbx_strand_id
1 'polypeptide(L)'
;MDKTKQDFSKFGKNFQENLCHLILDDRPFADQIFEVLDINFLELTYLRVFVNKIKSYKKKYGVHPTRKVMTSILRTGISDEQDSVQKLLRDYYARVLSQEINHSESGYIKDTALDFCKKQKLQEAMIRCVPLLKKSSFDQVAKVINNALK
;
A
#
# COMPACT_ATOMS: atom_id res chain seq x y z
N MET A 1 -24.49 -11.00 3.12
CA MET A 1 -23.37 -10.32 3.80
C MET A 1 -22.82 -9.32 2.81
N ASP A 2 -23.15 -8.05 3.03
CA ASP A 2 -22.63 -6.96 2.21
C ASP A 2 -21.10 -6.96 2.35
N LYS A 3 -20.38 -7.13 1.23
CA LYS A 3 -18.92 -7.06 1.22
C LYS A 3 -18.54 -5.59 1.20
N THR A 4 -18.62 -4.92 2.35
CA THR A 4 -17.96 -3.63 2.50
C THR A 4 -16.46 -3.89 2.37
N LYS A 5 -15.90 -3.58 1.21
CA LYS A 5 -14.46 -3.70 0.95
C LYS A 5 -13.76 -2.83 1.98
N GLN A 6 -13.06 -3.46 2.92
CA GLN A 6 -12.33 -2.71 3.94
C GLN A 6 -11.08 -2.13 3.28
N ASP A 7 -10.85 -0.84 3.51
CA ASP A 7 -9.69 -0.11 3.04
C ASP A 7 -9.22 0.85 4.14
N PHE A 8 -8.26 1.72 3.81
CA PHE A 8 -7.71 2.68 4.77
C PHE A 8 -8.57 3.93 4.99
N SER A 9 -9.72 4.08 4.33
CA SER A 9 -10.61 5.25 4.48
C SER A 9 -11.00 5.50 5.94
N LYS A 10 -11.23 4.42 6.71
CA LYS A 10 -11.59 4.48 8.14
C LYS A 10 -10.53 5.14 9.03
N PHE A 11 -9.27 5.20 8.59
CA PHE A 11 -8.19 5.88 9.31
C PHE A 11 -7.99 7.34 8.83
N GLY A 12 -8.71 7.75 7.80
CA GLY A 12 -8.69 9.09 7.25
C GLY A 12 -7.51 9.38 6.31
N LYS A 13 -7.59 10.55 5.67
CA LYS A 13 -6.61 11.02 4.68
C LYS A 13 -5.20 11.13 5.24
N ASN A 14 -5.03 11.75 6.41
CA ASN A 14 -3.70 12.00 6.98
C ASN A 14 -2.95 10.70 7.25
N PHE A 15 -3.64 9.66 7.73
CA PHE A 15 -3.06 8.34 7.90
C PHE A 15 -2.52 7.79 6.57
N GLN A 16 -3.33 7.85 5.51
CA GLN A 16 -2.94 7.34 4.19
C GLN A 16 -1.76 8.12 3.59
N GLU A 17 -1.76 9.46 3.73
CA GLU A 17 -0.67 10.33 3.27
C GLU A 17 0.64 10.02 4.01
N ASN A 18 0.59 9.88 5.34
CA ASN A 18 1.74 9.54 6.16
C ASN A 18 2.24 8.11 5.90
N LEU A 19 1.34 7.14 5.68
CA LEU A 19 1.70 5.78 5.25
C LEU A 19 2.49 5.81 3.94
N CYS A 20 2.03 6.57 2.95
CA CYS A 20 2.72 6.69 1.67
C CYS A 20 4.06 7.43 1.81
N HIS A 21 4.16 8.41 2.71
CA HIS A 21 5.41 9.10 3.01
C HIS A 21 6.43 8.13 3.61
N LEU A 22 6.02 7.34 4.61
CA LEU A 22 6.84 6.28 5.21
C LEU A 22 7.30 5.26 4.17
N ILE A 23 6.45 4.87 3.21
CA ILE A 23 6.83 3.98 2.10
C ILE A 23 7.96 4.57 1.25
N LEU A 24 8.03 5.89 1.07
CA LEU A 24 9.12 6.50 0.31
C LEU A 24 10.43 6.53 1.09
N ASP A 25 10.41 6.98 2.34
CA ASP A 25 11.65 7.30 3.06
C ASP A 25 12.17 6.16 3.94
N ASP A 26 11.31 5.23 4.39
CA ASP A 26 11.70 4.08 5.18
C ASP A 26 11.73 2.81 4.31
N ARG A 27 12.92 2.53 3.76
CA ARG A 27 13.14 1.38 2.89
C ARG A 27 12.80 0.04 3.57
N PRO A 28 13.30 -0.28 4.79
CA PRO A 28 12.93 -1.51 5.48
C PRO A 28 11.42 -1.70 5.64
N PHE A 29 10.70 -0.64 6.02
CA PHE A 29 9.24 -0.69 6.10
C PHE A 29 8.60 -0.89 4.73
N ALA A 30 9.07 -0.19 3.70
CA ALA A 30 8.57 -0.33 2.34
C ALA A 30 8.73 -1.77 1.81
N ASP A 31 9.85 -2.44 2.11
CA ASP A 31 10.06 -3.85 1.81
C ASP A 31 8.97 -4.72 2.46
N GLN A 32 8.74 -4.55 3.76
CA GLN A 32 7.75 -5.33 4.51
C GLN A 32 6.31 -5.08 4.04
N ILE A 33 5.90 -3.81 3.92
CA ILE A 33 4.51 -3.47 3.58
C ILE A 33 4.18 -3.85 2.14
N PHE A 34 5.14 -3.81 1.21
CA PHE A 34 4.91 -4.22 -0.18
C PHE A 34 4.61 -5.70 -0.36
N GLU A 35 5.03 -6.56 0.57
CA GLU A 35 4.65 -7.96 0.56
C GLU A 35 3.15 -8.13 0.77
N VAL A 36 2.54 -7.30 1.62
CA VAL A 36 1.15 -7.48 2.08
C VAL A 36 0.15 -6.48 1.51
N LEU A 37 0.59 -5.32 1.05
CA LEU A 37 -0.26 -4.22 0.59
C LEU A 37 -0.88 -4.48 -0.79
N ASP A 38 -2.21 -4.59 -0.83
CA ASP A 38 -3.00 -4.29 -2.02
C ASP A 38 -3.11 -2.76 -2.17
N ILE A 39 -2.70 -2.24 -3.33
CA ILE A 39 -2.76 -0.81 -3.65
C ILE A 39 -4.20 -0.28 -3.57
N ASN A 40 -5.20 -1.13 -3.77
CA ASN A 40 -6.61 -0.78 -3.71
C ASN A 40 -7.11 -0.52 -2.29
N PHE A 41 -6.31 -0.78 -1.25
CA PHE A 41 -6.63 -0.36 0.12
C PHE A 41 -6.40 1.15 0.33
N LEU A 42 -5.64 1.82 -0.54
CA LEU A 42 -5.58 3.27 -0.54
C LEU A 42 -6.82 3.80 -1.27
N GLU A 43 -7.64 4.57 -0.57
CA GLU A 43 -8.86 5.18 -1.10
C GLU A 43 -8.52 6.25 -2.15
N LEU A 44 -7.47 7.02 -1.88
CA LEU A 44 -7.11 8.20 -2.65
C LEU A 44 -6.28 7.83 -3.89
N THR A 45 -6.82 8.11 -5.07
CA THR A 45 -6.21 7.74 -6.36
C THR A 45 -4.78 8.25 -6.52
N TYR A 46 -4.50 9.49 -6.11
CA TYR A 46 -3.15 10.06 -6.23
C TYR A 46 -2.11 9.32 -5.37
N LEU A 47 -2.52 8.76 -4.22
CA LEU A 47 -1.66 7.92 -3.39
C LEU A 47 -1.40 6.56 -4.03
N ARG A 48 -2.40 5.97 -4.71
CA ARG A 48 -2.20 4.76 -5.51
C ARG A 48 -1.17 4.98 -6.61
N VAL A 49 -1.30 6.08 -7.35
CA VAL A 49 -0.33 6.45 -8.39
C VAL A 49 1.06 6.63 -7.79
N PHE A 50 1.18 7.38 -6.69
CA PHE A 50 2.46 7.62 -6.01
C PHE A 50 3.19 6.33 -5.64
N VAL A 51 2.52 5.42 -4.91
CA VAL A 51 3.11 4.15 -4.48
C VAL A 51 3.41 3.24 -5.68
N ASN A 52 2.58 3.25 -6.73
CA ASN A 52 2.87 2.51 -7.96
C ASN A 52 4.13 3.01 -8.68
N LYS A 53 4.42 4.32 -8.67
CA LYS A 53 5.67 4.86 -9.23
C LYS A 53 6.89 4.37 -8.42
N ILE A 54 6.79 4.29 -7.08
CA ILE A 54 7.83 3.71 -6.22
C ILE A 54 8.05 2.24 -6.56
N LYS A 55 6.98 1.42 -6.58
CA LYS A 55 7.03 -0.01 -6.93
C LYS A 55 7.62 -0.24 -8.32
N SER A 56 7.21 0.57 -9.30
CA SER A 56 7.67 0.45 -10.69
C SER A 56 9.15 0.76 -10.83
N TYR A 57 9.64 1.81 -10.16
CA TYR A 57 11.06 2.12 -10.13
C TYR A 57 11.85 0.98 -9.46
N LYS A 58 11.42 0.53 -8.29
CA LYS A 58 12.08 -0.55 -7.54
C LYS A 58 12.14 -1.84 -8.34
N LYS A 59 11.05 -2.21 -9.03
CA LYS A 59 11.01 -3.37 -9.93
C LYS A 59 11.98 -3.22 -11.12
N LYS A 60 12.08 -2.02 -11.70
CA LYS A 60 12.93 -1.76 -12.87
C LYS A 60 14.43 -1.72 -12.55
N TYR A 61 14.79 -1.15 -11.40
CA TYR A 61 16.19 -0.86 -11.05
C TYR A 61 16.73 -1.70 -9.88
N GLY A 62 15.89 -2.50 -9.22
CA GLY A 62 16.28 -3.33 -8.08
C GLY A 62 16.59 -2.55 -6.79
N VAL A 63 16.38 -1.24 -6.78
CA VAL A 63 16.73 -0.36 -5.65
C VAL A 63 15.57 0.59 -5.32
N HIS A 64 15.46 0.96 -4.05
CA HIS A 64 14.44 1.90 -3.58
C HIS A 64 14.75 3.31 -4.10
N PRO A 65 13.77 4.07 -4.63
CA PRO A 65 14.02 5.41 -5.14
C PRO A 65 14.35 6.38 -4.00
N THR A 66 15.24 7.33 -4.27
CA THR A 66 15.45 8.49 -3.40
C THR A 66 14.38 9.55 -3.66
N ARG A 67 14.23 10.52 -2.75
CA ARG A 67 13.38 11.70 -3.00
C ARG A 67 13.75 12.41 -4.32
N LYS A 68 15.03 12.62 -4.62
CA LYS A 68 15.47 13.24 -5.90
C LYS A 68 15.00 12.46 -7.14
N VAL A 69 15.08 11.14 -7.09
CA VAL A 69 14.59 10.26 -8.16
C VAL A 69 13.08 10.39 -8.30
N MET A 70 12.34 10.36 -7.19
CA MET A 70 10.89 10.55 -7.20
C MET A 70 10.48 11.91 -7.76
N THR A 71 11.20 12.99 -7.45
CA THR A 71 10.97 14.31 -8.08
C THR A 71 11.05 14.23 -9.60
N SER A 72 12.06 13.55 -10.14
CA SER A 72 12.21 13.39 -11.59
C SER A 72 11.06 12.59 -12.19
N ILE A 73 10.70 11.46 -11.57
CA ILE A 73 9.61 10.58 -12.00
C ILE A 73 8.27 11.30 -11.99
N LEU A 74 7.96 12.06 -10.93
CA LEU A 74 6.67 12.75 -10.80
C LEU A 74 6.58 13.98 -11.70
N ARG A 75 7.70 14.54 -12.16
CA ARG A 75 7.70 15.65 -13.11
C ARG A 75 7.35 15.22 -14.53
N THR A 76 7.82 14.04 -14.95
CA THR A 76 7.70 13.59 -16.35
C THR A 76 6.76 12.40 -16.53
N GLY A 77 6.49 11.64 -15.48
CA GLY A 77 5.84 10.33 -15.56
C GLY A 77 4.43 10.30 -15.00
N ILE A 78 3.69 11.40 -15.02
CA ILE A 78 2.28 11.45 -14.57
C ILE A 78 1.34 12.13 -15.59
N SER A 79 1.83 12.45 -16.79
CA SER A 79 1.04 13.15 -17.82
C SER A 79 -0.11 12.32 -18.39
N ASP A 80 -0.05 11.01 -18.19
CA ASP A 80 -1.08 10.02 -18.54
C ASP A 80 -2.23 9.94 -17.52
N GLU A 81 -2.06 10.54 -16.34
CA GLU A 81 -3.09 10.60 -15.30
C GLU A 81 -4.05 11.78 -15.53
N GLN A 82 -5.25 11.73 -14.95
CA GLN A 82 -6.18 12.87 -14.97
C GLN A 82 -5.57 14.12 -14.31
N ASP A 83 -5.86 15.31 -14.85
CA ASP A 83 -5.31 16.58 -14.36
C ASP A 83 -5.54 16.81 -12.86
N SER A 84 -6.70 16.40 -12.34
CA SER A 84 -7.04 16.47 -10.92
C SER A 84 -6.11 15.60 -10.06
N VAL A 85 -5.81 14.38 -10.52
CA VAL A 85 -4.87 13.46 -9.87
C VAL A 85 -3.45 14.00 -9.93
N GLN A 86 -3.03 14.54 -11.08
CA GLN A 86 -1.72 15.17 -11.23
C GLN A 86 -1.52 16.32 -10.24
N LYS A 87 -2.52 17.21 -10.11
CA LYS A 87 -2.48 18.33 -9.17
C LYS A 87 -2.37 17.85 -7.73
N LEU A 88 -3.27 16.95 -7.31
CA LEU A 88 -3.27 16.40 -5.95
C LEU A 88 -1.96 15.68 -5.60
N LEU A 89 -1.41 14.95 -6.56
CA LEU A 89 -0.12 14.26 -6.41
C LEU A 89 1.04 15.24 -6.24
N ARG A 90 1.10 16.31 -7.04
CA ARG A 90 2.12 17.37 -6.91
C ARG A 90 1.99 18.10 -5.58
N ASP A 91 0.78 18.47 -5.18
CA ASP A 91 0.53 19.15 -3.91
C ASP A 91 0.92 18.27 -2.72
N TYR A 92 0.56 16.98 -2.75
CA TYR A 92 0.99 16.00 -1.76
C TYR A 92 2.51 15.84 -1.71
N TYR A 93 3.13 15.68 -2.88
CA TYR A 93 4.58 15.47 -2.93
C TYR A 93 5.37 16.69 -2.46
N ALA A 94 4.87 17.91 -2.72
CA ALA A 94 5.46 19.13 -2.17
C ALA A 94 5.46 19.11 -0.62
N ARG A 95 4.37 18.63 0.01
CA ARG A 95 4.32 18.45 1.48
C ARG A 95 5.36 17.44 1.96
N VAL A 96 5.45 16.28 1.30
CA VAL A 96 6.46 15.24 1.58
C VAL A 96 7.88 15.80 1.53
N LEU A 97 8.19 16.68 0.56
CA LEU A 97 9.50 17.32 0.46
C LEU A 97 9.77 18.31 1.60
N SER A 98 8.75 19.04 2.05
CA SER A 98 8.85 20.04 3.12
C SER A 98 8.82 19.47 4.54
N GLN A 99 8.38 18.21 4.70
CA GLN A 99 8.19 17.59 6.00
C GLN A 99 9.20 16.46 6.21
N GLU A 100 9.80 16.44 7.40
CA GLU A 100 10.44 15.23 7.90
C GLU A 100 9.38 14.30 8.50
N ILE A 101 9.65 13.00 8.45
CA ILE A 101 8.76 12.03 9.07
C ILE A 101 8.77 12.27 10.58
N ASN A 102 7.58 12.46 11.14
CA ASN A 102 7.44 12.47 12.59
C ASN A 102 7.68 11.05 13.13
N HIS A 103 8.86 10.82 13.69
CA HIS A 103 9.26 9.51 14.21
C HIS A 103 8.32 9.01 15.31
N SER A 104 7.71 9.89 16.11
CA SER A 104 6.84 9.49 17.22
C SER A 104 5.51 8.85 16.75
N GLU A 105 4.99 9.27 15.60
CA GLU A 105 3.75 8.72 15.02
C GLU A 105 4.00 7.58 14.03
N SER A 106 5.25 7.44 13.56
CA SER A 106 5.62 6.45 12.55
C SER A 106 5.32 5.01 12.99
N GLY A 107 5.52 4.68 14.28
CA GLY A 107 5.27 3.35 14.81
C GLY A 107 3.80 2.94 14.68
N TYR A 108 2.90 3.81 15.14
CA TYR A 108 1.45 3.58 15.06
C TYR A 108 0.98 3.31 13.62
N ILE A 109 1.46 4.10 12.65
CA ILE A 109 1.04 3.98 11.26
C ILE A 109 1.55 2.68 10.65
N LYS A 110 2.83 2.33 10.88
CA LYS A 110 3.43 1.09 10.37
C LYS A 110 2.72 -0.14 10.90
N ASP A 111 2.53 -0.20 12.21
CA ASP A 111 1.92 -1.36 12.89
C ASP A 111 0.46 -1.53 12.43
N THR A 112 -0.29 -0.43 12.42
CA THR A 112 -1.69 -0.43 11.98
C THR A 112 -1.83 -0.84 10.52
N ALA A 113 -0.98 -0.33 9.62
CA ALA A 113 -1.04 -0.66 8.20
C ALA A 113 -0.66 -2.11 7.92
N LEU A 114 0.39 -2.63 8.57
CA LEU A 114 0.84 -4.02 8.44
C LEU A 114 -0.22 -4.98 8.98
N ASP A 115 -0.73 -4.74 10.19
CA ASP A 115 -1.79 -5.56 10.80
C ASP A 115 -3.04 -5.58 9.93
N PHE A 116 -3.47 -4.42 9.44
CA PHE A 116 -4.61 -4.32 8.52
C PHE A 116 -4.39 -5.16 7.25
N CYS A 117 -3.27 -4.98 6.55
CA CYS A 117 -3.01 -5.70 5.30
C CYS A 117 -2.93 -7.22 5.51
N LYS A 118 -2.28 -7.66 6.60
CA LYS A 118 -2.19 -9.10 6.97
C LYS A 118 -3.58 -9.68 7.26
N LYS A 119 -4.42 -8.95 8.00
CA LYS A 119 -5.81 -9.35 8.28
C LYS A 119 -6.64 -9.47 6.99
N GLN A 120 -6.52 -8.51 6.07
CA GLN A 120 -7.22 -8.59 4.78
C GLN A 120 -6.76 -9.78 3.95
N LYS A 121 -5.45 -10.02 3.83
CA LYS A 121 -4.92 -11.20 3.14
C LYS A 121 -5.46 -12.51 3.70
N LEU A 122 -5.48 -12.65 5.03
CA LEU A 122 -6.03 -13.82 5.70
C LEU A 122 -7.53 -13.95 5.42
N GLN A 123 -8.28 -12.84 5.51
CA GLN A 123 -9.72 -12.82 5.21
C GLN A 123 -10.02 -13.26 3.77
N GLU A 124 -9.26 -12.77 2.80
CA GLU A 124 -9.37 -13.22 1.41
C GLU A 124 -9.10 -14.72 1.25
N ALA A 125 -8.05 -15.22 1.91
CA ALA A 125 -7.70 -16.64 1.88
C ALA A 125 -8.83 -17.51 2.49
N MET A 126 -9.42 -17.08 3.61
CA MET A 126 -10.56 -17.76 4.23
C MET A 126 -11.78 -17.77 3.30
N ILE A 127 -12.09 -16.67 2.62
CA ILE A 127 -13.19 -16.61 1.64
C ILE A 127 -12.95 -17.61 0.50
N ARG A 128 -11.71 -17.75 0.02
CA ARG A 128 -11.34 -18.75 -1.00
C ARG A 128 -11.47 -20.20 -0.51
N CYS A 129 -11.44 -20.44 0.80
CA CYS A 129 -11.62 -21.76 1.39
C CYS A 129 -13.09 -22.21 1.44
N VAL A 130 -14.06 -21.29 1.48
CA VAL A 130 -15.51 -21.60 1.51
C VAL A 130 -15.93 -22.63 0.44
N PRO A 131 -15.58 -22.49 -0.85
CA PRO A 131 -15.90 -23.50 -1.86
C PRO A 131 -15.15 -24.83 -1.69
N LEU A 132 -13.96 -24.83 -1.08
CA LEU A 132 -13.16 -26.04 -0.85
C LEU A 132 -13.73 -26.90 0.29
N LEU A 133 -14.27 -26.25 1.32
CA LEU A 133 -14.99 -26.92 2.41
C LEU A 133 -16.22 -27.66 1.90
N LYS A 134 -16.96 -27.08 0.93
CA LYS A 134 -18.10 -27.75 0.27
C LYS A 134 -17.70 -29.00 -0.51
N LYS A 135 -16.41 -29.14 -0.87
CA LYS A 135 -15.85 -30.30 -1.58
C LYS A 135 -15.07 -31.25 -0.65
N SER A 136 -15.13 -31.06 0.66
CA SER A 136 -14.40 -31.84 1.68
C SER A 136 -12.88 -31.89 1.47
N SER A 137 -12.27 -30.88 0.84
CA SER A 137 -10.82 -30.86 0.57
C SER A 137 -10.04 -30.15 1.67
N PHE A 138 -9.89 -30.80 2.82
CA PHE A 138 -9.21 -30.23 4.00
C PHE A 138 -7.74 -29.90 3.75
N ASP A 139 -7.02 -30.72 2.96
CA ASP A 139 -5.63 -30.45 2.61
C ASP A 139 -5.46 -29.16 1.77
N GLN A 140 -6.40 -28.88 0.87
CA GLN A 140 -6.36 -27.67 0.05
C GLN A 140 -6.68 -26.43 0.89
N VAL A 141 -7.61 -26.54 1.85
CA VAL A 141 -7.90 -25.47 2.82
C VAL A 141 -6.66 -25.15 3.64
N ALA A 142 -5.99 -26.16 4.21
CA ALA A 142 -4.77 -25.97 4.99
C ALA A 142 -3.66 -25.29 4.17
N LYS A 143 -3.47 -25.68 2.90
CA LYS A 143 -2.51 -25.04 1.99
C LYS A 143 -2.82 -23.56 1.74
N VAL A 144 -4.08 -23.23 1.48
CA VAL A 144 -4.49 -21.83 1.21
C VAL A 144 -4.28 -20.93 2.42
N ILE A 145 -4.63 -21.39 3.62
CA ILE A 145 -4.45 -20.63 4.86
C ILE A 145 -2.96 -20.46 5.18
N ASN A 146 -2.17 -21.55 5.14
CA ASN A 146 -0.74 -21.49 5.44
C ASN A 146 0.02 -20.57 4.49
N ASN A 147 -0.38 -20.50 3.22
CA ASN A 147 0.23 -19.57 2.26
C ASN A 147 -0.12 -18.10 2.51
N ALA A 148 -1.23 -17.81 3.18
CA ALA A 148 -1.64 -16.45 3.54
C ALA A 148 -0.99 -15.95 4.85
N LEU A 149 -0.51 -16.88 5.68
CA LEU A 149 0.20 -16.60 6.94
C LEU A 149 1.72 -16.51 6.78
N LYS A 150 2.25 -16.92 5.62
CA LYS A 150 3.64 -16.69 5.21
C LYS A 150 3.83 -15.26 4.72
#